data_AF-A0A5B0IYG5-F1
#
_entry.id   AF-A0A5B0IYG5-F1
#
_cell.length_a   1.000
_cell.length_b   1.000
_cell.length_c   1.000
_cell.angle_alpha   90.00
_cell.angle_beta   90.00
_cell.angle_gamma   90.00
#
_symmetry.space_group_name_H-M   'P 1'
#
loop_
_entity.id
_entity.type
_entity.pdbx_description
1 polymer ?
#
loop_
_entity_poly.entity_id
_entity_poly.type
_entity_poly.pdbx_seq_one_letter_code
_entity_poly.pdbx_strand_id
1 'polypeptide(L)'
;MIRRLRTTLDGRGAASAASRPSGRSALVWIVLLALVALTAAGVSRVKVETGVESFLPSSDPSVQRYTELARSFGGDPIVVLLRAPQAPGLLDRDVLPHVLGLEGQLSQLPDVASVYGPATTLNQLASQSQKLLAELTGRRDGLQRAAAITARKRGEDPAAAANAAVAAFDARYGPLIVQGLPVGLPTLRNQRFIDHSIMGSGGEPRPQWRYVVPDNRSLAVLVRPREGLDQAGTEQLVAAVNDTVARAQLPAEATVSGVRPSPPRSASRWTGRRRCWARSRSSRSGSACSWCPGPGGGDG
;
A
#
# COMPACT_ATOMS: atom_id res chain seq x y z
N MET A 1 26.06 -77.42 35.45
CA MET A 1 27.33 -77.73 34.76
C MET A 1 27.30 -76.92 33.45
N ILE A 2 28.08 -75.88 33.22
CA ILE A 2 29.54 -75.85 33.07
C ILE A 2 30.08 -74.43 33.38
N ARG A 3 31.06 -74.43 34.29
CA ARG A 3 32.21 -73.54 34.53
C ARG A 3 32.21 -72.08 34.04
N ARG A 4 32.19 -71.17 35.03
CA ARG A 4 32.76 -69.82 34.97
C ARG A 4 34.25 -69.87 34.65
N LEU A 5 34.72 -69.00 33.77
CA LEU A 5 36.11 -68.55 33.71
C LEU A 5 36.13 -67.02 33.80
N ARG A 6 36.87 -66.54 34.78
CA ARG A 6 37.18 -65.13 35.04
C ARG A 6 38.69 -65.08 35.17
N THR A 7 39.36 -64.29 34.33
CA THR A 7 40.71 -63.70 34.48
C THR A 7 40.95 -62.84 33.24
N THR A 8 40.74 -61.51 33.28
CA THR A 8 41.74 -60.46 33.58
C THR A 8 42.95 -60.45 32.63
N LEU A 9 43.09 -59.40 31.82
CA LEU A 9 44.32 -58.78 31.31
C LEU A 9 43.86 -57.47 30.61
N ASP A 10 43.97 -56.34 31.28
CA ASP A 10 45.14 -55.46 31.38
C ASP A 10 44.99 -54.30 30.37
N GLY A 11 44.71 -53.13 30.93
CA GLY A 11 44.65 -51.88 30.18
C GLY A 11 46.05 -51.30 30.07
N ARG A 12 46.44 -50.89 28.86
CA ARG A 12 47.53 -49.94 28.65
C ARG A 12 47.15 -48.95 27.57
N GLY A 13 47.36 -47.68 27.90
CA GLY A 13 46.75 -46.53 27.27
C GLY A 13 47.25 -46.27 25.86
N ALA A 14 46.33 -45.86 25.00
CA ALA A 14 46.64 -45.09 23.81
C ALA A 14 47.18 -43.73 24.27
N ALA A 15 48.49 -43.66 24.46
CA ALA A 15 49.20 -42.41 24.65
C ALA A 15 49.02 -41.57 23.38
N SER A 16 48.16 -40.56 23.48
CA SER A 16 48.11 -39.44 22.56
C SER A 16 49.52 -38.88 22.44
N ALA A 17 50.18 -39.18 21.33
CA ALA A 17 51.44 -38.55 20.95
C ALA A 17 51.14 -37.08 20.65
N ALA A 18 51.05 -36.27 21.70
CA ALA A 18 51.12 -34.83 21.62
C ALA A 18 52.55 -34.48 21.21
N SER A 19 52.79 -34.50 19.90
CA SER A 19 53.99 -33.92 19.30
C SER A 19 54.05 -32.47 19.76
N ARG A 20 55.00 -32.15 20.63
CA ARG A 20 55.31 -30.78 21.03
C ARG A 20 55.51 -29.98 19.75
N PRO A 21 54.71 -28.93 19.50
CA PRO A 21 54.87 -28.15 18.29
C PRO A 21 56.26 -27.51 18.35
N SER A 22 57.15 -27.94 17.46
CA SER A 22 58.39 -27.21 17.18
C SER A 22 58.01 -25.75 16.91
N GLY A 23 58.83 -24.76 17.30
CA GLY A 23 58.48 -23.34 17.14
C GLY A 23 58.06 -22.94 15.72
N ARG A 24 58.48 -23.71 14.71
CA ARG A 24 58.04 -23.62 13.32
C ARG A 24 56.57 -24.01 13.11
N SER A 25 56.08 -25.07 13.75
CA SER A 25 54.68 -25.51 13.67
C SER A 25 53.71 -24.58 14.39
N ALA A 26 54.12 -23.93 15.49
CA ALA A 26 53.32 -22.88 16.12
C ALA A 26 53.16 -21.66 15.19
N LEU A 27 54.23 -21.27 14.49
CA LEU A 27 54.21 -20.18 13.53
C LEU A 27 53.29 -20.48 12.34
N VAL A 28 53.30 -21.72 11.82
CA VAL A 28 52.40 -22.17 10.75
C VAL A 28 50.93 -22.07 11.19
N TRP A 29 50.60 -22.49 12.41
CA TRP A 29 49.23 -22.38 12.93
C TRP A 29 48.78 -20.94 13.10
N ILE A 30 49.65 -20.04 13.57
CA ILE A 30 49.35 -18.62 13.70
C ILE A 30 49.09 -17.99 12.32
N VAL A 31 49.92 -18.29 11.33
CA VAL A 31 49.73 -17.78 9.96
C VAL A 31 48.44 -18.31 9.35
N LEU A 32 48.11 -19.59 9.56
CA LEU A 32 46.86 -20.18 9.08
C LEU A 32 45.65 -19.51 9.75
N LEU A 33 45.68 -19.30 11.07
CA LEU A 33 44.63 -18.60 11.80
C LEU A 33 44.47 -17.16 11.34
N ALA A 34 45.59 -16.45 11.10
CA ALA A 34 45.56 -15.09 10.56
C ALA A 34 44.96 -15.06 9.15
N LEU A 35 45.28 -16.03 8.29
CA LEU A 35 44.73 -16.14 6.95
C LEU A 35 43.23 -16.47 6.95
N VAL A 36 42.78 -17.35 7.86
CA VAL A 36 41.36 -17.66 8.07
C VAL A 36 40.62 -16.45 8.63
N ALA A 37 41.20 -15.71 9.57
CA ALA A 37 40.62 -14.49 10.11
C ALA A 37 40.50 -13.39 9.04
N LEU A 38 41.53 -13.22 8.20
CA LEU A 38 41.53 -12.27 7.09
C LEU A 38 40.49 -12.65 6.02
N THR A 39 40.40 -13.92 5.65
CA THR A 39 39.39 -14.38 4.69
C THR A 39 37.98 -14.27 5.27
N ALA A 40 37.76 -14.63 6.53
CA ALA A 40 36.47 -14.45 7.20
C ALA A 40 36.06 -12.97 7.32
N ALA A 41 37.01 -12.08 7.62
CA ALA A 41 36.78 -10.64 7.65
C ALA A 41 36.55 -10.04 6.26
N GLY A 42 37.19 -10.59 5.22
CA GLY A 42 36.95 -10.20 3.84
C GLY A 42 35.57 -10.63 3.36
N VAL A 43 35.19 -11.88 3.62
CA VAL A 43 33.88 -12.45 3.24
C VAL A 43 32.74 -11.75 3.96
N SER A 44 32.91 -11.37 5.24
CA SER A 44 31.86 -10.64 5.98
C SER A 44 31.61 -9.22 5.46
N ARG A 45 32.50 -8.68 4.62
CA ARG A 45 32.34 -7.38 3.95
C ARG A 45 31.85 -7.47 2.50
N VAL A 46 31.63 -8.67 1.96
CA VAL A 46 31.12 -8.84 0.60
C VAL A 46 29.65 -8.42 0.56
N LYS A 47 29.33 -7.37 -0.20
CA LYS A 47 27.96 -6.98 -0.52
C LYS A 47 27.55 -7.69 -1.80
N VAL A 48 26.47 -8.46 -1.74
CA VAL A 48 25.90 -9.11 -2.92
C VAL A 48 24.88 -8.15 -3.53
N GLU A 49 25.16 -7.67 -4.73
CA GLU A 49 24.23 -6.88 -5.52
C GLU A 49 23.44 -7.83 -6.43
N THR A 50 22.16 -8.00 -6.17
CA THR A 50 21.25 -8.88 -6.93
C THR A 50 20.45 -8.13 -8.00
N GLY A 51 20.77 -6.86 -8.24
CA GLY A 51 20.12 -6.02 -9.24
C GLY A 51 20.39 -6.49 -10.66
N VAL A 52 19.47 -6.20 -11.58
CA VAL A 52 19.60 -6.55 -13.02
C VAL A 52 20.84 -5.88 -13.63
N GLU A 53 21.32 -4.78 -13.02
CA GLU A 53 22.55 -4.10 -13.41
C GLU A 53 23.81 -4.96 -13.22
N SER A 54 23.78 -5.95 -12.34
CA SER A 54 24.90 -6.88 -12.11
C SER A 54 25.19 -7.81 -13.29
N PHE A 55 24.20 -7.98 -14.19
CA PHE A 55 24.32 -8.80 -15.40
C PHE A 55 24.79 -8.00 -16.62
N LEU A 56 24.94 -6.68 -16.50
CA LEU A 56 25.32 -5.80 -17.62
C LEU A 56 26.70 -5.17 -17.38
N PRO A 57 27.54 -5.01 -18.43
CA PRO A 57 28.81 -4.29 -18.29
C PRO A 57 28.57 -2.85 -17.83
N SER A 58 29.25 -2.44 -16.75
CA SER A 58 29.09 -1.12 -16.12
C SER A 58 29.48 0.06 -17.02
N SER A 59 30.15 -0.19 -18.14
CA SER A 59 30.55 0.82 -19.12
C SER A 59 29.54 1.02 -20.27
N ASP A 60 28.43 0.28 -20.31
CA ASP A 60 27.44 0.44 -21.38
C ASP A 60 26.69 1.80 -21.24
N PRO A 61 26.62 2.63 -22.29
CA PRO A 61 25.88 3.89 -22.28
C PRO A 61 24.41 3.76 -21.86
N SER A 62 23.80 2.59 -22.10
CA SER A 62 22.42 2.28 -21.74
C SER A 62 22.24 2.11 -20.22
N VAL A 63 23.24 1.54 -19.55
CA VAL A 63 23.27 1.39 -18.08
C VAL A 63 23.41 2.76 -17.43
N GLN A 64 24.28 3.64 -17.95
CA GLN A 64 24.43 5.00 -17.38
C GLN A 64 23.14 5.82 -17.46
N ARG A 65 22.42 5.75 -18.60
CA ARG A 65 21.10 6.41 -18.71
C ARG A 65 20.05 5.79 -17.80
N TYR A 66 20.09 4.46 -17.61
CA TYR A 66 19.21 3.78 -16.67
C TYR A 66 19.48 4.19 -15.23
N THR A 67 20.75 4.25 -14.81
CA THR A 67 21.15 4.71 -13.47
C THR A 67 20.77 6.16 -13.24
N GLU A 68 20.90 7.03 -14.25
CA GLU A 68 20.51 8.44 -14.15
C GLU A 68 19.00 8.62 -14.02
N LEU A 69 18.19 7.78 -14.69
CA LEU A 69 16.76 7.69 -14.45
C LEU A 69 16.46 7.12 -13.05
N ALA A 70 17.09 6.02 -12.64
CA ALA A 70 16.87 5.38 -11.35
C ALA A 70 17.13 6.32 -10.16
N ARG A 71 18.16 7.19 -10.25
CA ARG A 71 18.40 8.27 -9.27
C ARG A 71 17.21 9.17 -9.02
N SER A 72 16.46 9.48 -10.09
CA SER A 72 15.28 10.35 -10.02
C SER A 72 13.98 9.63 -9.64
N PHE A 73 13.92 8.30 -9.80
CA PHE A 73 12.70 7.51 -9.66
C PHE A 73 12.70 6.53 -8.47
N GLY A 74 13.86 6.28 -7.84
CA GLY A 74 14.03 5.32 -6.74
C GLY A 74 14.33 3.89 -7.22
N GLY A 75 14.44 2.95 -6.28
CA GLY A 75 14.65 1.53 -6.58
C GLY A 75 13.38 0.80 -7.04
N ASP A 76 13.51 -0.52 -7.23
CA ASP A 76 12.39 -1.37 -7.65
C ASP A 76 11.22 -1.32 -6.66
N PRO A 77 9.97 -1.13 -7.15
CA PRO A 77 8.82 -0.92 -6.28
C PRO A 77 8.44 -2.20 -5.54
N ILE A 78 8.21 -2.07 -4.23
CA ILE A 78 7.47 -3.05 -3.43
C ILE A 78 5.98 -2.85 -3.74
N VAL A 79 5.33 -3.88 -4.28
CA VAL A 79 3.90 -3.83 -4.63
C VAL A 79 3.07 -4.34 -3.47
N VAL A 80 2.17 -3.51 -2.94
CA VAL A 80 1.15 -3.89 -1.96
C VAL A 80 -0.19 -4.02 -2.70
N LEU A 81 -0.65 -5.26 -2.91
CA LEU A 81 -1.94 -5.57 -3.50
C LEU A 81 -2.98 -5.76 -2.40
N LEU A 82 -3.96 -4.88 -2.32
CA LEU A 82 -5.09 -4.97 -1.40
C LEU A 82 -6.30 -5.51 -2.18
N ARG A 83 -6.97 -6.54 -1.67
CA ARG A 83 -8.17 -7.13 -2.29
C ARG A 83 -9.32 -7.22 -1.29
N ALA A 84 -10.47 -6.64 -1.61
CA ALA A 84 -11.67 -6.72 -0.79
C ALA A 84 -12.46 -8.03 -1.07
N PRO A 85 -12.50 -8.99 -0.13
CA PRO A 85 -13.16 -10.29 -0.35
C PRO A 85 -14.69 -10.20 -0.26
N GLN A 86 -15.23 -9.17 0.39
CA GLN A 86 -16.66 -8.81 0.41
C GLN A 86 -16.84 -7.28 0.30
N ALA A 87 -18.09 -6.82 0.21
CA ALA A 87 -18.41 -5.39 0.36
C ALA A 87 -18.26 -4.94 1.83
N PRO A 88 -17.97 -3.65 2.11
CA PRO A 88 -17.73 -2.57 1.15
C PRO A 88 -16.40 -2.71 0.40
N GLY A 89 -16.33 -2.20 -0.82
CA GLY A 89 -15.11 -2.21 -1.63
C GLY A 89 -14.06 -1.21 -1.11
N LEU A 90 -12.81 -1.36 -1.54
CA LEU A 90 -11.72 -0.45 -1.14
C LEU A 90 -11.87 0.98 -1.67
N LEU A 91 -12.64 1.16 -2.75
CA LEU A 91 -12.99 2.46 -3.34
C LEU A 91 -14.28 3.05 -2.75
N ASP A 92 -14.85 2.43 -1.72
CA ASP A 92 -16.00 2.98 -1.02
C ASP A 92 -15.60 4.25 -0.27
N ARG A 93 -16.44 5.29 -0.31
CA ARG A 93 -16.23 6.59 0.35
C ARG A 93 -15.91 6.48 1.85
N ASP A 94 -16.36 5.41 2.51
CA ASP A 94 -16.16 5.19 3.94
C ASP A 94 -14.82 4.44 4.19
N VAL A 95 -14.31 3.68 3.21
CA VAL A 95 -13.06 2.90 3.30
C VAL A 95 -11.85 3.65 2.70
N LEU A 96 -12.06 4.36 1.60
CA LEU A 96 -11.01 5.05 0.83
C LEU A 96 -10.17 6.04 1.66
N PRO A 97 -10.74 6.80 2.63
CA PRO A 97 -9.93 7.63 3.53
C PRO A 97 -8.95 6.83 4.40
N HIS A 98 -9.29 5.59 4.76
CA HIS A 98 -8.38 4.70 5.48
C HIS A 98 -7.26 4.18 4.58
N VAL A 99 -7.56 3.90 3.31
CA VAL A 99 -6.54 3.57 2.29
C VAL A 99 -5.58 4.74 2.11
N LEU A 100 -6.09 5.97 2.00
CA LEU A 100 -5.26 7.18 1.95
C LEU A 100 -4.37 7.30 3.21
N GLY A 101 -4.92 6.98 4.39
CA GLY A 101 -4.16 6.94 5.63
C GLY A 101 -3.01 5.93 5.60
N LEU A 102 -3.25 4.73 5.05
CA LEU A 102 -2.21 3.71 4.85
C LEU A 102 -1.12 4.21 3.89
N GLU A 103 -1.50 4.75 2.72
CA GLU A 103 -0.54 5.31 1.76
C GLU A 103 0.32 6.42 2.40
N GLY A 104 -0.29 7.28 3.21
CA GLY A 104 0.40 8.33 3.96
C GLY A 104 1.32 7.82 5.08
N GLN A 105 1.03 6.66 5.67
CA GLN A 105 1.93 6.02 6.64
C GLN A 105 3.11 5.33 5.94
N LEU A 106 2.84 4.65 4.82
CA LEU A 106 3.88 4.01 4.02
C LEU A 106 4.90 5.02 3.50
N SER A 107 4.46 6.23 3.13
CA SER A 107 5.36 7.29 2.65
C SER A 107 6.26 7.90 3.73
N GLN A 108 5.96 7.65 5.01
CA GLN A 108 6.75 8.11 6.15
C GLN A 108 7.74 7.05 6.65
N LEU A 109 7.73 5.85 6.08
CA LEU A 109 8.66 4.79 6.47
C LEU A 109 10.11 5.18 6.12
N PRO A 110 11.09 4.80 6.95
CA PRO A 110 12.50 4.91 6.60
C PRO A 110 12.77 4.19 5.27
N ASP A 111 13.72 4.72 4.50
CA ASP A 111 14.15 4.17 3.22
C ASP A 111 13.09 4.15 2.10
N VAL A 112 11.90 4.74 2.30
CA VAL A 112 10.91 4.99 1.24
C VAL A 112 11.19 6.33 0.57
N ALA A 113 11.33 6.33 -0.75
CA ALA A 113 11.47 7.55 -1.55
C ALA A 113 10.11 8.09 -2.01
N SER A 114 9.20 7.21 -2.41
CA SER A 114 7.86 7.62 -2.86
C SER A 114 6.85 6.49 -2.74
N VAL A 115 5.57 6.87 -2.59
CA VAL A 115 4.43 5.95 -2.60
C VAL A 115 3.44 6.42 -3.66
N TYR A 116 3.05 5.51 -4.54
CA TYR A 116 2.03 5.74 -5.56
C TYR A 116 0.84 4.84 -5.28
N GLY A 117 -0.31 5.45 -5.03
CA GLY A 117 -1.54 4.73 -4.74
C GLY A 117 -2.76 5.49 -5.23
N PRO A 118 -3.86 4.77 -5.47
CA PRO A 118 -5.04 5.36 -6.08
C PRO A 118 -5.69 6.40 -5.17
N ALA A 119 -5.65 6.22 -3.85
CA ALA A 119 -6.30 7.14 -2.92
C ALA A 119 -5.58 8.51 -2.90
N THR A 120 -4.25 8.52 -2.92
CA THR A 120 -3.44 9.75 -3.02
C THR A 120 -3.68 10.48 -4.33
N THR A 121 -3.66 9.77 -5.46
CA THR A 121 -3.92 10.38 -6.77
C THR A 121 -5.33 10.99 -6.84
N LEU A 122 -6.35 10.30 -6.33
CA LEU A 122 -7.70 10.85 -6.25
C LEU A 122 -7.81 12.05 -5.32
N ASN A 123 -7.11 12.01 -4.18
CA ASN A 123 -7.11 13.13 -3.23
C ASN A 123 -6.48 14.38 -3.87
N GLN A 124 -5.42 14.20 -4.65
CA GLN A 124 -4.78 15.27 -5.40
C GLN A 124 -5.69 15.82 -6.49
N LEU A 125 -6.35 14.94 -7.26
CA LEU A 125 -7.33 15.33 -8.27
C LEU A 125 -8.49 16.13 -7.65
N ALA A 126 -9.02 15.66 -6.52
CA ALA A 126 -10.04 16.34 -5.73
C ALA A 126 -9.57 17.73 -5.31
N SER A 127 -8.39 17.82 -4.70
CA SER A 127 -7.80 19.08 -4.22
C SER A 127 -7.53 20.08 -5.34
N GLN A 128 -7.03 19.63 -6.49
CA GLN A 128 -6.80 20.48 -7.66
C GLN A 128 -8.11 20.99 -8.25
N SER A 129 -9.13 20.14 -8.31
CA SER A 129 -10.47 20.52 -8.77
C SER A 129 -11.11 21.56 -7.84
N GLN A 130 -10.98 21.39 -6.53
CA GLN A 130 -11.46 22.38 -5.55
C GLN A 130 -10.76 23.73 -5.69
N LYS A 131 -9.43 23.72 -5.90
CA LYS A 131 -8.65 24.95 -6.14
C LYS A 131 -9.12 25.67 -7.40
N LEU A 132 -9.31 24.93 -8.50
CA LEU A 132 -9.83 25.49 -9.74
C LEU A 132 -11.21 26.10 -9.54
N LEU A 133 -12.13 25.39 -8.86
CA LEU A 133 -13.46 25.91 -8.58
C LEU A 133 -13.40 27.19 -7.73
N ALA A 134 -12.56 27.22 -6.70
CA ALA A 134 -12.37 28.41 -5.86
C ALA A 134 -11.77 29.59 -6.64
N GLU A 135 -10.83 29.33 -7.55
CA GLU A 135 -10.26 30.36 -8.42
C GLU A 135 -11.29 30.91 -9.40
N LEU A 136 -12.10 30.04 -10.01
CA LEU A 136 -13.17 30.43 -10.93
C LEU A 136 -14.24 31.28 -10.24
N THR A 137 -14.72 30.87 -9.06
CA THR A 137 -15.70 31.64 -8.30
C THR A 137 -15.11 32.97 -7.82
N GLY A 138 -13.87 32.95 -7.30
CA GLY A 138 -13.17 34.16 -6.87
C GLY A 138 -12.98 35.16 -8.01
N ARG A 139 -12.61 34.69 -9.20
CA ARG A 139 -12.48 35.53 -10.40
C ARG A 139 -13.82 36.14 -10.83
N ARG A 140 -14.88 35.34 -10.86
CA ARG A 140 -16.24 35.80 -11.20
C ARG A 140 -16.72 36.88 -10.24
N ASP A 141 -16.59 36.64 -8.94
CA ASP A 141 -16.96 37.58 -7.88
C ASP A 141 -16.15 38.87 -7.97
N GLY A 142 -14.85 38.77 -8.27
CA GLY A 142 -13.96 39.91 -8.48
C GLY A 142 -14.42 40.82 -9.62
N LEU A 143 -14.74 40.23 -10.78
CA LEU A 143 -15.29 40.96 -11.93
C LEU A 143 -16.62 41.64 -11.58
N GLN A 144 -17.53 40.90 -10.93
CA GLN A 144 -18.84 41.39 -10.55
C GLN A 144 -18.74 42.60 -9.60
N ARG A 145 -17.90 42.49 -8.55
CA ARG A 145 -17.71 43.55 -7.55
C ARG A 145 -17.03 44.79 -8.15
N ALA A 146 -15.99 44.61 -8.96
CA ALA A 146 -15.29 45.72 -9.59
C ALA A 146 -16.21 46.55 -10.51
N ALA A 147 -17.05 45.88 -11.30
CA ALA A 147 -18.03 46.54 -12.16
C ALA A 147 -19.10 47.27 -11.36
N ALA A 148 -19.67 46.65 -10.33
CA ALA A 148 -20.67 47.28 -9.46
C ALA A 148 -20.13 48.55 -8.77
N ILE A 149 -18.90 48.52 -8.28
CA ILE A 149 -18.25 49.69 -7.65
C ILE A 149 -18.07 50.82 -8.66
N THR A 150 -17.66 50.49 -9.88
CA THR A 150 -17.45 51.48 -10.94
C THR A 150 -18.76 52.13 -11.36
N ALA A 151 -19.82 51.35 -11.54
CA ALA A 151 -21.16 51.84 -11.88
C ALA A 151 -21.72 52.80 -10.83
N ARG A 152 -21.59 52.46 -9.53
CA ARG A 152 -22.01 53.37 -8.43
C ARG A 152 -21.34 54.73 -8.49
N LYS A 153 -20.04 54.78 -8.82
CA LYS A 153 -19.29 56.05 -8.94
C LYS A 153 -19.78 56.89 -10.13
N ARG A 154 -20.36 56.26 -11.15
CA ARG A 154 -20.90 56.93 -12.34
C ARG A 154 -22.39 57.26 -12.25
N GLY A 155 -23.07 56.86 -11.16
CA GLY A 155 -24.52 56.96 -11.05
C GLY A 155 -25.29 56.00 -11.96
N GLU A 156 -24.63 54.94 -12.43
CA GLU A 156 -25.22 53.88 -13.25
C GLU A 156 -25.82 52.76 -12.38
N ASP A 157 -26.68 51.90 -12.95
CA ASP A 157 -27.20 50.73 -12.23
C ASP A 157 -26.09 49.69 -11.95
N PRO A 158 -25.73 49.45 -10.68
CA PRO A 158 -24.68 48.52 -10.33
C PRO A 158 -25.03 47.07 -10.65
N ALA A 159 -26.31 46.68 -10.65
CA ALA A 159 -26.71 45.30 -10.90
C ALA A 159 -26.57 44.95 -12.40
N ALA A 160 -27.03 45.84 -13.28
CA ALA A 160 -26.83 45.68 -14.72
C ALA A 160 -25.35 45.61 -15.11
N ALA A 161 -24.52 46.52 -14.57
CA ALA A 161 -23.08 46.53 -14.85
C ALA A 161 -22.37 45.27 -14.34
N ALA A 162 -22.73 44.79 -13.13
CA ALA A 162 -22.21 43.56 -12.55
C ALA A 162 -22.52 42.33 -13.41
N ASN A 163 -23.77 42.19 -13.87
CA ASN A 163 -24.20 41.07 -14.70
C ASN A 163 -23.53 41.10 -16.08
N ALA A 164 -23.42 42.29 -16.69
CA ALA A 164 -22.72 42.46 -17.96
C ALA A 164 -21.24 42.08 -17.85
N ALA A 165 -20.58 42.41 -16.74
CA ALA A 165 -19.16 42.12 -16.52
C ALA A 165 -18.85 40.63 -16.40
N VAL A 166 -19.80 39.80 -15.94
CA VAL A 166 -19.63 38.35 -15.83
C VAL A 166 -20.17 37.59 -17.05
N ALA A 167 -20.89 38.23 -17.97
CA ALA A 167 -21.53 37.56 -19.10
C ALA A 167 -20.54 36.75 -19.98
N ALA A 168 -19.38 37.32 -20.29
CA ALA A 168 -18.34 36.61 -21.05
C ALA A 168 -17.71 35.45 -20.27
N PHE A 169 -17.63 35.58 -18.94
CA PHE A 169 -17.15 34.51 -18.06
C PHE A 169 -18.17 33.36 -18.03
N ASP A 170 -19.45 33.67 -17.81
CA ASP A 170 -20.54 32.70 -17.71
C ASP A 170 -20.74 31.97 -19.05
N ALA A 171 -20.61 32.67 -20.18
CA ALA A 171 -20.66 32.03 -21.50
C ALA A 171 -19.51 31.02 -21.72
N ARG A 172 -18.32 31.28 -21.18
CA ARG A 172 -17.15 30.42 -21.34
C ARG A 172 -17.15 29.23 -20.39
N TYR A 173 -17.49 29.44 -19.12
CA TYR A 173 -17.34 28.44 -18.05
C TYR A 173 -18.65 27.86 -17.55
N GLY A 174 -19.79 28.52 -17.80
CA GLY A 174 -21.12 28.04 -17.40
C GLY A 174 -21.42 26.62 -17.89
N PRO A 175 -21.19 26.27 -19.17
CA PRO A 175 -21.41 24.91 -19.66
C PRO A 175 -20.58 23.86 -18.94
N LEU A 176 -19.33 24.18 -18.59
CA LEU A 176 -18.43 23.26 -17.87
C LEU A 176 -18.93 23.00 -16.44
N ILE A 177 -19.44 24.03 -15.77
CA ILE A 177 -20.03 23.89 -14.44
C ILE A 177 -21.27 23.01 -14.52
N VAL A 178 -22.17 23.24 -15.49
CA VAL A 178 -23.39 22.44 -15.67
C VAL A 178 -23.07 20.98 -15.98
N GLN A 179 -22.05 20.72 -16.82
CA GLN A 179 -21.60 19.36 -17.11
C GLN A 179 -20.96 18.67 -15.89
N GLY A 180 -20.28 19.42 -15.02
CA GLY A 180 -19.65 18.90 -13.81
C GLY A 180 -20.59 18.71 -12.61
N LEU A 181 -21.70 19.47 -12.54
CA LEU A 181 -22.66 19.46 -11.42
C LEU A 181 -23.18 18.06 -11.03
N PRO A 182 -23.51 17.14 -11.96
CA PRO A 182 -24.00 15.80 -11.61
C PRO A 182 -23.00 14.95 -10.81
N VAL A 183 -21.70 15.18 -11.00
CA VAL A 183 -20.62 14.48 -10.27
C VAL A 183 -20.60 14.89 -8.80
N GLY A 184 -21.06 16.11 -8.49
CA GLY A 184 -21.06 16.69 -7.16
C GLY A 184 -19.68 17.20 -6.74
N LEU A 185 -19.51 17.42 -5.44
CA LEU A 185 -18.25 17.98 -4.91
C LEU A 185 -17.08 17.01 -5.12
N PRO A 186 -15.93 17.49 -5.61
CA PRO A 186 -14.75 16.66 -5.83
C PRO A 186 -14.06 16.36 -4.50
N THR A 187 -14.53 15.31 -3.82
CA THR A 187 -14.02 14.88 -2.51
C THR A 187 -14.02 13.36 -2.43
N LEU A 188 -13.13 12.79 -1.61
CA LEU A 188 -13.12 11.35 -1.32
C LEU A 188 -14.34 10.88 -0.49
N ARG A 189 -15.17 11.79 0.01
CA ARG A 189 -16.42 11.45 0.71
C ARG A 189 -17.61 11.37 -0.25
N ASN A 190 -17.44 11.73 -1.52
CA ASN A 190 -18.48 11.68 -2.52
C ASN A 190 -18.29 10.47 -3.44
N GLN A 191 -19.11 9.43 -3.25
CA GLN A 191 -19.02 8.20 -4.05
C GLN A 191 -19.16 8.47 -5.55
N ARG A 192 -20.06 9.38 -5.96
CA ARG A 192 -20.24 9.71 -7.38
C ARG A 192 -18.98 10.29 -8.01
N PHE A 193 -18.23 11.09 -7.25
CA PHE A 193 -16.95 11.62 -7.70
C PHE A 193 -15.90 10.52 -7.85
N ILE A 194 -15.82 9.60 -6.88
CA ILE A 194 -14.89 8.46 -6.93
C ILE A 194 -15.19 7.61 -8.17
N ASP A 195 -16.45 7.19 -8.33
CA ASP A 195 -16.88 6.34 -9.43
C ASP A 195 -16.64 7.02 -10.78
N HIS A 196 -17.02 8.29 -10.92
CA HIS A 196 -16.85 9.02 -12.19
C HIS A 196 -15.37 9.23 -12.56
N SER A 197 -14.50 9.39 -11.55
CA SER A 197 -13.06 9.62 -11.75
C SER A 197 -12.30 8.35 -12.13
N ILE A 198 -12.66 7.21 -11.53
CA ILE A 198 -11.93 5.95 -11.67
C ILE A 198 -12.58 5.01 -12.66
N MET A 199 -13.91 4.88 -12.62
CA MET A 199 -14.64 3.87 -13.38
C MET A 199 -14.99 4.38 -14.77
N GLY A 200 -14.97 3.46 -15.73
CA GLY A 200 -15.48 3.65 -17.08
C GLY A 200 -16.97 3.32 -17.19
N SER A 201 -17.51 3.40 -18.40
CA SER A 201 -18.92 3.14 -18.71
C SER A 201 -19.38 1.69 -18.46
N GLY A 202 -18.45 0.75 -18.33
CA GLY A 202 -18.73 -0.68 -18.12
C GLY A 202 -18.55 -1.18 -16.67
N GLY A 203 -18.31 -0.29 -15.70
CA GLY A 203 -17.99 -0.70 -14.31
C GLY A 203 -16.54 -1.15 -14.09
N GLU A 204 -15.73 -1.17 -15.14
CA GLU A 204 -14.29 -1.42 -15.07
C GLU A 204 -13.49 -0.13 -14.84
N PRO A 205 -12.34 -0.20 -14.14
CA PRO A 205 -11.44 0.95 -14.02
C PRO A 205 -10.99 1.47 -15.39
N ARG A 206 -10.94 2.79 -15.57
CA ARG A 206 -10.46 3.41 -16.82
C ARG A 206 -8.99 3.03 -17.06
N PRO A 207 -8.53 2.97 -18.32
CA PRO A 207 -7.18 2.50 -18.67
C PRO A 207 -6.05 3.15 -17.86
N GLN A 208 -6.14 4.46 -17.61
CA GLN A 208 -5.13 5.20 -16.84
C GLN A 208 -5.07 4.81 -15.37
N TRP A 209 -6.09 4.16 -14.80
CA TRP A 209 -6.10 3.71 -13.40
C TRP A 209 -5.67 2.26 -13.23
N ARG A 210 -5.61 1.46 -14.30
CA ARG A 210 -5.41 0.00 -14.22
C ARG A 210 -4.10 -0.43 -13.53
N TYR A 211 -3.10 0.44 -13.48
CA TYR A 211 -1.83 0.17 -12.80
C TYR A 211 -1.94 0.22 -11.26
N VAL A 212 -2.92 0.96 -10.71
CA VAL A 212 -3.19 1.11 -9.26
C VAL A 212 -4.57 0.59 -8.85
N VAL A 213 -5.47 0.40 -9.81
CA VAL A 213 -6.81 -0.19 -9.64
C VAL A 213 -6.96 -1.28 -10.70
N PRO A 214 -6.42 -2.50 -10.47
CA PRO A 214 -6.44 -3.56 -11.47
C PRO A 214 -7.86 -4.02 -11.84
N ASP A 215 -8.75 -4.04 -10.85
CA ASP A 215 -10.16 -4.44 -10.95
C ASP A 215 -11.01 -3.66 -9.92
N ASN A 216 -12.33 -3.86 -9.92
CA ASN A 216 -13.27 -3.15 -9.04
C ASN A 216 -13.15 -3.52 -7.53
N ARG A 217 -12.31 -4.49 -7.16
CA ARG A 217 -12.16 -5.00 -5.78
C ARG A 217 -10.72 -4.98 -5.29
N SER A 218 -9.76 -4.66 -6.15
CA SER A 218 -8.34 -4.71 -5.85
C SER A 218 -7.71 -3.34 -6.08
N LEU A 219 -6.80 -2.95 -5.18
CA LEU A 219 -5.95 -1.76 -5.31
C LEU A 219 -4.49 -2.18 -5.20
N ALA A 220 -3.63 -1.57 -6.01
CA ALA A 220 -2.19 -1.71 -5.91
C ALA A 220 -1.60 -0.39 -5.39
N VAL A 221 -0.80 -0.48 -4.33
CA VAL A 221 0.01 0.61 -3.81
C VAL A 221 1.47 0.26 -4.08
N LEU A 222 2.16 1.14 -4.79
CA LEU A 222 3.56 0.97 -5.17
C LEU A 222 4.43 1.77 -4.19
N VAL A 223 5.21 1.07 -3.38
CA VAL A 223 6.15 1.66 -2.42
C VAL A 223 7.55 1.59 -3.02
N ARG A 224 8.11 2.74 -3.40
CA ARG A 224 9.45 2.79 -4.00
C ARG A 224 10.50 3.08 -2.92
N PRO A 225 11.50 2.20 -2.76
CA PRO A 225 12.62 2.47 -1.87
C PRO A 225 13.50 3.60 -2.44
N ARG A 226 14.30 4.20 -1.57
CA ARG A 226 15.41 5.05 -2.00
C ARG A 226 16.45 4.26 -2.77
N GLU A 227 17.18 4.96 -3.62
CA GLU A 227 18.27 4.38 -4.40
C GLU A 227 19.38 3.82 -3.50
N GLY A 228 20.02 2.73 -3.95
CA GLY A 228 21.17 2.14 -3.28
C GLY A 228 20.84 1.45 -1.96
N LEU A 229 19.56 1.10 -1.74
CA LEU A 229 19.16 0.27 -0.62
C LEU A 229 19.74 -1.14 -0.81
N ASP A 230 20.52 -1.61 0.15
CA ASP A 230 21.09 -2.95 0.10
C ASP A 230 20.04 -4.03 0.44
N GLN A 231 20.43 -5.30 0.33
CA GLN A 231 19.53 -6.41 0.59
C GLN A 231 18.95 -6.37 2.01
N ALA A 232 19.78 -6.11 3.02
CA ALA A 232 19.34 -6.05 4.41
C ALA A 232 18.34 -4.91 4.65
N GLY A 233 18.58 -3.74 4.05
CA GLY A 233 17.64 -2.62 4.07
C GLY A 233 16.32 -2.94 3.36
N THR A 234 16.39 -3.66 2.22
CA THR A 234 15.20 -4.09 1.48
C THR A 234 14.35 -5.06 2.31
N GLU A 235 14.97 -6.04 2.97
CA GLU A 235 14.27 -6.98 3.86
C GLU A 235 13.60 -6.26 5.05
N GLN A 236 14.29 -5.29 5.66
CA GLN A 236 13.73 -4.45 6.72
C GLN A 236 12.56 -3.60 6.22
N LEU A 237 12.67 -3.01 5.04
CA LEU A 237 11.61 -2.21 4.44
C LEU A 237 10.39 -3.07 4.14
N VAL A 238 10.55 -4.25 3.54
CA VAL A 238 9.43 -5.18 3.28
C VAL A 238 8.75 -5.57 4.60
N ALA A 239 9.50 -5.84 5.67
CA ALA A 239 8.93 -6.11 6.99
C ALA A 239 8.15 -4.90 7.54
N ALA A 240 8.70 -3.69 7.44
CA ALA A 240 8.05 -2.46 7.89
C ALA A 240 6.77 -2.14 7.09
N VAL A 241 6.78 -2.37 5.78
CA VAL A 241 5.61 -2.26 4.90
C VAL A 241 4.55 -3.27 5.35
N ASN A 242 4.90 -4.54 5.52
CA ASN A 242 3.97 -5.58 5.95
C ASN A 242 3.33 -5.28 7.31
N ASP A 243 4.14 -4.84 8.28
CA ASP A 243 3.66 -4.43 9.61
C ASP A 243 2.71 -3.22 9.54
N THR A 244 3.01 -2.24 8.68
CA THR A 244 2.19 -1.04 8.49
C THR A 244 0.84 -1.40 7.86
N VAL A 245 0.85 -2.26 6.84
CA VAL A 245 -0.37 -2.79 6.21
C VAL A 245 -1.21 -3.59 7.22
N ALA A 246 -0.58 -4.44 8.04
CA ALA A 246 -1.27 -5.22 9.05
C ALA A 246 -1.91 -4.33 10.14
N ARG A 247 -1.24 -3.25 10.55
CA ARG A 247 -1.77 -2.27 11.53
C ARG A 247 -2.93 -1.44 10.98
N ALA A 248 -3.01 -1.22 9.67
CA ALA A 248 -4.06 -0.42 9.06
C ALA A 248 -5.46 -1.08 9.16
N GLN A 249 -5.53 -2.40 9.39
CA GLN A 249 -6.78 -3.15 9.62
C GLN A 249 -7.87 -2.87 8.56
N LEU A 250 -7.46 -2.72 7.30
CA LEU A 250 -8.40 -2.54 6.19
C LEU A 250 -9.24 -3.80 6.00
N PRO A 251 -10.49 -3.69 5.50
CA PRO A 251 -11.35 -4.83 5.17
C PRO A 251 -10.89 -5.52 3.88
N ALA A 252 -9.62 -5.88 3.79
CA ALA A 252 -9.00 -6.46 2.61
C ALA A 252 -7.90 -7.46 2.97
N GLU A 253 -7.72 -8.43 2.07
CA GLU A 253 -6.55 -9.28 2.04
C GLU A 253 -5.41 -8.53 1.36
N ALA A 254 -4.26 -8.41 2.04
CA ALA A 254 -3.12 -7.68 1.51
C ALA A 254 -2.00 -8.61 1.10
N THR A 255 -1.42 -8.46 -0.09
CA THR A 255 -0.24 -9.20 -0.53
C THR A 255 0.88 -8.22 -0.83
N VAL A 256 2.02 -8.39 -0.19
CA VAL A 256 3.23 -7.61 -0.49
C VAL A 256 4.11 -8.45 -1.40
N SER A 257 4.67 -7.88 -2.47
CA SER A 257 5.45 -8.65 -3.47
C SER A 257 6.48 -9.56 -2.80
N GLY A 258 6.44 -10.86 -3.13
CA GLY A 258 7.37 -11.86 -2.60
C GLY A 258 7.04 -12.44 -1.21
N VAL A 259 6.03 -11.92 -0.50
CA VAL A 259 5.67 -12.38 0.85
C VAL A 259 4.16 -12.60 0.95
N ARG A 260 3.74 -13.81 1.37
CA ARG A 260 2.32 -14.07 1.65
C ARG A 260 1.87 -13.27 2.89
N PRO A 261 0.67 -12.68 2.90
CA PRO A 261 0.13 -12.07 4.11
C PRO A 261 0.20 -13.03 5.29
N SER A 262 0.71 -12.53 6.42
CA SER A 262 0.55 -13.21 7.69
C SER A 262 -0.90 -13.01 8.16
N PRO A 263 -1.61 -14.06 8.61
CA PRO A 263 -2.92 -13.88 9.21
C PRO A 263 -2.81 -12.98 10.46
N PRO A 264 -3.81 -12.13 10.75
CA PRO A 264 -3.74 -11.19 11.85
C PRO A 264 -3.52 -11.91 13.20
N ARG A 265 -2.45 -11.53 13.92
CA ARG A 265 -2.14 -11.99 15.29
C ARG A 265 -3.07 -11.35 16.33
N SER A 266 -4.38 -11.38 16.11
CA SER A 266 -5.37 -11.09 17.16
C SER A 266 -6.77 -11.57 16.77
N ALA A 267 -6.90 -12.78 16.22
CA ALA A 267 -8.17 -13.51 16.25
C ALA A 267 -8.33 -14.28 17.57
N SER A 268 -7.94 -13.69 18.70
CA SER A 268 -8.29 -14.25 20.00
C SER A 268 -9.57 -13.57 20.49
N ARG A 269 -10.64 -14.37 20.53
CA ARG A 269 -11.83 -14.19 21.39
C ARG A 269 -13.00 -13.40 20.78
N TRP A 270 -13.48 -13.83 19.61
CA TRP A 270 -14.94 -13.91 19.40
C TRP A 270 -15.47 -15.24 19.97
N THR A 271 -15.42 -15.38 21.30
CA THR A 271 -16.30 -16.34 21.98
C THR A 271 -17.69 -15.73 22.00
N GLY A 272 -18.40 -15.84 20.88
CA GLY A 272 -19.84 -15.62 20.81
C GLY A 272 -20.54 -16.69 21.64
N ARG A 273 -20.65 -16.45 22.95
CA ARG A 273 -21.60 -17.14 23.81
C ARG A 273 -22.97 -17.03 23.14
N ARG A 274 -23.48 -18.16 22.67
CA ARG A 274 -24.92 -18.38 22.49
C ARG A 274 -25.58 -18.15 23.85
N ARG A 275 -26.00 -16.90 24.12
CA ARG A 275 -26.99 -16.64 25.16
C ARG A 275 -28.33 -16.68 24.46
N CYS A 276 -28.96 -17.87 24.51
CA CYS A 276 -30.40 -17.99 24.35
C CYS A 276 -31.04 -17.01 25.33
N TRP A 277 -31.61 -15.94 24.80
CA TRP A 277 -32.52 -15.09 25.55
C TRP A 277 -33.85 -15.83 25.64
N ALA A 278 -34.01 -16.61 26.70
CA ALA A 278 -35.32 -16.94 27.21
C ALA A 278 -35.90 -15.65 27.80
N ARG A 279 -36.87 -15.05 27.10
CA ARG A 279 -37.78 -14.10 27.73
C ARG A 279 -39.21 -14.48 27.37
N SER A 280 -39.89 -14.95 28.41
CA SER A 280 -41.32 -15.15 28.52
C SER A 280 -42.09 -13.92 27.98
N ARG A 281 -43.06 -14.19 27.11
CA ARG A 281 -44.22 -13.31 26.94
C ARG A 281 -45.46 -14.13 27.22
N SER A 282 -46.01 -13.89 28.40
CA SER A 282 -47.39 -14.16 28.71
C SER A 282 -48.29 -13.18 27.97
N SER A 283 -49.35 -13.74 27.40
CA SER A 283 -50.67 -13.16 27.20
C SER A 283 -50.93 -12.24 25.98
N ARG A 284 -51.90 -12.73 25.21
CA ARG A 284 -52.97 -12.06 24.45
C ARG A 284 -52.74 -11.71 22.98
N SER A 285 -53.66 -12.27 22.18
CA SER A 285 -54.08 -11.98 20.80
C SER A 285 -52.97 -12.01 19.75
N GLY A 286 -52.94 -12.90 18.77
CA GLY A 286 -54.04 -13.57 18.07
C GLY A 286 -53.91 -13.21 16.60
N SER A 287 -53.17 -14.01 15.82
CA SER A 287 -53.27 -14.12 14.37
C SER A 287 -52.19 -15.08 13.86
N ALA A 288 -52.63 -16.08 13.11
CA ALA A 288 -51.85 -17.20 12.61
C ALA A 288 -50.77 -16.78 11.60
N CYS A 289 -49.58 -17.35 11.75
CA CYS A 289 -48.63 -17.52 10.64
C CYS A 289 -48.35 -19.02 10.50
N SER A 290 -49.01 -19.61 9.52
CA SER A 290 -48.79 -20.95 9.03
C SER A 290 -48.07 -20.86 7.69
N TRP A 291 -47.19 -21.83 7.41
CA TRP A 291 -46.57 -22.18 6.12
C TRP A 291 -45.12 -21.72 5.88
N CYS A 292 -44.20 -22.65 6.15
CA CYS A 292 -43.09 -22.96 5.26
C CYS A 292 -43.53 -24.11 4.32
N PRO A 293 -42.99 -24.18 3.10
CA PRO A 293 -42.61 -25.47 2.53
C PRO A 293 -41.12 -25.51 2.18
N GLY A 294 -40.53 -26.67 2.44
CA GLY A 294 -39.14 -27.03 2.12
C GLY A 294 -38.94 -27.41 0.64
N PRO A 295 -37.73 -27.91 0.30
CA PRO A 295 -37.22 -27.93 -1.06
C PRO A 295 -37.51 -29.24 -1.82
N GLY A 296 -37.76 -29.12 -3.12
CA GLY A 296 -37.67 -30.14 -4.17
C GLY A 296 -37.56 -29.37 -5.49
N GLY A 297 -36.65 -29.64 -6.44
CA GLY A 297 -36.14 -30.93 -6.90
C GLY A 297 -36.82 -31.25 -8.24
N GLY A 298 -36.07 -31.22 -9.35
CA GLY A 298 -36.46 -31.87 -10.62
C GLY A 298 -36.73 -30.96 -11.82
N ASP A 299 -35.80 -31.03 -12.78
CA ASP A 299 -35.94 -31.17 -14.25
C ASP A 299 -37.00 -30.39 -15.04
N GLY A 300 -36.50 -29.72 -16.10
CA GLY A 300 -37.24 -29.08 -17.19
C GLY A 300 -36.37 -28.10 -17.95
#